data_AF-A0A7C6F2U3-F1
#
_entry.id   AF-A0A7C6F2U3-F1
#
_cell.length_a   1.000
_cell.length_b   1.000
_cell.length_c   1.000
_cell.angle_alpha   90.00
_cell.angle_beta   90.00
_cell.angle_gamma   90.00
#
_symmetry.space_group_name_H-M   'P 1'
#
loop_
_entity.id
_entity.type
_entity.pdbx_description
1 polymer ?
#
loop_
_entity_poly.entity_id
_entity_poly.type
_entity_poly.pdbx_seq_one_letter_code
_entity_poly.pdbx_strand_id
1 'polypeptide(L)'
;MLVTLSSRGAAIVSIEMSSLRYCDTEQPGGYLGEIAVDPPVGEDGVRVDVVGPGTPAARAGLLPGDVIKEIADQGVYDLRSMQAILSRCRPGQTVSIRVRRGDKDVVLDATLRRPPLKVIRREAGSPLSFEMALASVDDMRLADIRASVEERMSDVKDPMEKELLYLQWLHSEIPDLGMRSENWHVLADTADPRRPETWGESNGNSQADPRRSVRFGLYHERLGLVVIKTYKLTEVPPEIRADPDAPTYHFELGVEIINVGKDTWKVAYELDGPNGLPTEGAWYARKMSNSWGAVGLRDVAVRLGNGPVQLVACPAIVRDKWGAPWKDGSESITALGVDAQYFSVIMLPKKSRAEDSWFDEARPIRVGAVEPNYEFLTNVSCRVHSVPTILQPGETLAHEYTVFAGPKRQELLTAYHLHGLIQYGWFWFVADPMTKLLHLFHNYMVFNYGLAIILLTVIVRLAMLPISRKQALSAQKMQELQPEIKKIQEKYKDLQERNRATQELFRQHNYNPFSGCLV
;
A
#
# COMPACT_ATOMS: atom_id res chain seq x y z
N MET A 1 7.42 13.35 4.63
CA MET A 1 6.05 12.77 4.67
C MET A 1 5.29 13.36 5.84
N LEU A 2 3.95 13.36 5.75
CA LEU A 2 3.06 13.67 6.86
C LEU A 2 2.33 12.38 7.24
N VAL A 3 2.45 11.94 8.50
CA VAL A 3 1.85 10.70 9.00
C VAL A 3 0.78 11.08 10.02
N THR A 4 -0.47 10.64 9.78
CA THR A 4 -1.58 10.85 10.70
C THR A 4 -1.84 9.56 11.46
N LEU A 5 -1.77 9.65 12.79
CA LEU A 5 -1.92 8.53 13.72
C LEU A 5 -3.25 8.66 14.47
N SER A 6 -3.81 7.52 14.88
CA SER A 6 -4.96 7.45 15.77
C SER A 6 -4.55 6.82 17.09
N SER A 7 -5.04 7.37 18.21
CA SER A 7 -4.98 6.69 19.51
C SER A 7 -5.79 5.40 19.50
N ARG A 8 -6.81 5.31 18.63
CA ARG A 8 -7.53 4.08 18.40
C ARG A 8 -6.64 3.05 17.70
N GLY A 9 -6.37 1.92 18.35
CA GLY A 9 -5.46 0.86 17.89
C GLY A 9 -3.99 1.27 17.79
N ALA A 10 -3.62 2.45 18.30
CA ALA A 10 -2.32 3.08 18.09
C ALA A 10 -1.86 3.00 16.61
N ALA A 11 -2.75 3.28 15.66
CA ALA A 11 -2.58 2.86 14.27
C ALA A 11 -2.41 4.04 13.30
N ILE A 12 -2.00 3.75 12.07
CA ILE A 12 -1.83 4.75 11.01
C ILE A 12 -3.15 4.92 10.26
N VAL A 13 -3.63 6.16 10.21
CA VAL A 13 -4.80 6.59 9.44
C VAL A 13 -4.42 6.87 7.99
N SER A 14 -3.36 7.65 7.81
CA SER A 14 -2.86 8.00 6.49
C SER A 14 -1.38 8.38 6.51
N ILE A 15 -0.73 8.21 5.35
CA ILE A 15 0.61 8.71 5.06
C ILE A 15 0.54 9.51 3.78
N GLU A 16 0.84 10.81 3.87
CA GLU A 16 0.88 11.72 2.75
C GLU A 16 2.30 12.07 2.32
N MET A 17 2.51 12.13 1.01
CA MET A 17 3.75 12.60 0.42
C MET A 17 3.83 14.12 0.55
N SER A 18 4.84 14.62 1.25
CA SER A 18 5.02 16.05 1.50
C SER A 18 5.53 16.82 0.26
N SER A 19 6.12 16.12 -0.71
CA SER A 19 6.64 16.70 -1.95
C SER A 19 5.49 16.95 -2.93
N LEU A 20 5.38 18.19 -3.44
CA LEU A 20 4.41 18.58 -4.47
C LEU A 20 4.57 17.80 -5.79
N ARG A 21 5.69 17.08 -5.98
CA ARG A 21 5.88 16.15 -7.12
C ARG A 21 4.85 15.02 -7.12
N TYR A 22 4.34 14.64 -5.95
CA TYR A 22 3.41 13.53 -5.79
C TYR A 22 2.03 14.07 -5.39
N CYS A 23 1.15 14.17 -6.37
CA CYS A 23 -0.23 14.60 -6.17
C CYS A 23 -1.19 13.45 -6.45
N ASP A 24 -2.32 13.44 -5.76
CA ASP A 24 -3.42 12.55 -6.09
C ASP A 24 -4.02 12.96 -7.44
N THR A 25 -4.11 12.00 -8.36
CA THR A 25 -4.68 12.19 -9.70
C THR A 25 -6.15 11.80 -9.77
N GLU A 26 -6.65 11.08 -8.78
CA GLU A 26 -8.04 10.61 -8.69
C GLU A 26 -8.93 11.63 -7.95
N GLN A 27 -8.34 12.54 -7.17
CA GLN A 27 -9.05 13.61 -6.47
C GLN A 27 -8.73 15.00 -7.07
N PRO A 28 -9.58 15.53 -7.98
CA PRO A 28 -9.29 16.78 -8.69
C PRO A 28 -9.59 18.06 -7.88
N GLY A 29 -10.23 17.95 -6.71
CA GLY A 29 -10.71 19.07 -5.92
C GLY A 29 -9.64 19.82 -5.12
N GLY A 30 -10.08 20.81 -4.35
CA GLY A 30 -9.23 21.52 -3.40
C GLY A 30 -8.95 20.68 -2.16
N TYR A 31 -7.70 20.68 -1.71
CA TYR A 31 -7.26 20.04 -0.48
C TYR A 31 -7.07 21.07 0.62
N LEU A 32 -7.64 20.80 1.80
CA LEU A 32 -7.47 21.62 3.00
C LEU A 32 -6.49 21.00 4.00
N GLY A 33 -6.50 19.67 4.14
CA GLY A 33 -5.78 18.93 5.17
C GLY A 33 -6.53 17.63 5.48
N GLU A 34 -5.85 16.61 6.01
CA GLU A 34 -6.53 15.59 6.82
C GLU A 34 -6.89 16.23 8.15
N ILE A 35 -8.19 16.39 8.42
CA ILE A 35 -8.69 17.23 9.53
C ILE A 35 -9.46 16.43 10.58
N ALA A 36 -10.17 15.39 10.15
CA ALA A 36 -11.00 14.55 11.00
C ALA A 36 -10.86 13.09 10.58
N VAL A 37 -10.84 12.19 11.57
CA VAL A 37 -10.63 10.74 11.34
C VAL A 37 -11.93 9.96 11.48
N ASP A 38 -12.76 10.29 12.48
CA ASP A 38 -14.09 9.72 12.69
C ASP A 38 -15.02 10.82 13.26
N PRO A 39 -16.14 11.17 12.59
CA PRO A 39 -17.02 12.21 13.12
C PRO A 39 -17.74 11.70 14.39
N PRO A 40 -17.83 12.51 15.47
CA PRO A 40 -18.78 12.24 16.54
C PRO A 40 -20.21 12.29 15.96
N VAL A 41 -21.05 11.32 16.32
CA VAL A 41 -22.47 11.35 15.94
C VAL A 41 -23.15 12.52 16.67
N GLY A 42 -23.77 13.44 15.94
CA GLY A 42 -24.64 14.47 16.51
C GLY A 42 -24.04 15.86 16.71
N GLU A 43 -22.80 16.11 16.30
CA GLU A 43 -22.30 17.50 16.19
C GLU A 43 -22.76 18.11 14.86
N ASP A 44 -23.34 19.30 14.92
CA ASP A 44 -23.70 20.10 13.74
C ASP A 44 -22.40 20.73 13.19
N GLY A 45 -21.75 20.05 12.25
CA GLY A 45 -20.47 20.46 11.65
C GLY A 45 -19.41 19.35 11.65
N VAL A 46 -18.19 19.69 11.24
CA VAL A 46 -17.03 18.77 11.29
C VAL A 46 -16.02 19.27 12.30
N ARG A 47 -15.88 18.54 13.42
CA ARG A 47 -14.82 18.81 14.38
C ARG A 47 -13.44 18.52 13.79
N VAL A 48 -12.52 19.44 14.01
CA VAL A 48 -11.11 19.33 13.65
C VAL A 48 -10.41 18.52 14.73
N ASP A 49 -10.06 17.27 14.43
CA ASP A 49 -9.30 16.40 15.34
C ASP A 49 -7.79 16.66 15.23
N VAL A 50 -7.30 16.95 14.02
CA VAL A 50 -5.87 17.11 13.72
C VAL A 50 -5.63 18.18 12.66
N VAL A 51 -4.50 18.90 12.77
CA VAL A 51 -4.08 19.87 11.76
C VAL A 51 -2.61 19.62 11.41
N GLY A 52 -2.37 19.01 10.25
CA GLY A 52 -1.02 18.67 9.81
C GLY A 52 -0.17 19.88 9.42
N PRO A 53 1.12 19.96 9.79
CA PRO A 53 2.01 21.05 9.38
C PRO A 53 2.09 21.24 7.88
N GLY A 54 2.14 22.50 7.46
CA GLY A 54 2.28 22.83 6.04
C GLY A 54 1.05 22.48 5.18
N THR A 55 -0.05 22.03 5.78
CA THR A 55 -1.35 21.94 5.11
C THR A 55 -1.96 23.35 4.95
N PRO A 56 -2.89 23.53 4.00
CA PRO A 56 -3.69 24.75 3.94
C PRO A 56 -4.45 25.06 5.23
N ALA A 57 -4.95 24.05 5.94
CA ALA A 57 -5.60 24.19 7.23
C ALA A 57 -4.68 24.86 8.27
N ALA A 58 -3.45 24.35 8.40
CA ALA A 58 -2.44 24.92 9.29
C ALA A 58 -2.11 26.37 8.93
N ARG A 59 -1.96 26.67 7.63
CA ARG A 59 -1.67 28.04 7.16
C ARG A 59 -2.82 29.01 7.38
N ALA A 60 -4.06 28.52 7.28
CA ALA A 60 -5.26 29.30 7.54
C ALA A 60 -5.49 29.55 9.04
N GLY A 61 -4.76 28.87 9.93
CA GLY A 61 -4.90 29.00 11.37
C GLY A 61 -6.05 28.19 11.97
N LEU A 62 -6.47 27.11 11.29
CA LEU A 62 -7.34 26.10 11.90
C LEU A 62 -6.62 25.41 13.06
N LEU A 63 -7.36 25.12 14.12
CA LEU A 63 -6.85 24.48 15.33
C LEU A 63 -7.65 23.21 15.64
N PRO A 64 -7.01 22.17 16.22
CA PRO A 64 -7.74 21.08 16.84
C PRO A 64 -8.79 21.60 17.83
N GLY A 65 -9.99 21.02 17.79
CA GLY A 65 -11.16 21.45 18.56
C GLY A 65 -12.05 22.48 17.86
N ASP A 66 -11.62 23.10 16.76
CA ASP A 66 -12.51 23.90 15.92
C ASP A 66 -13.62 23.02 15.34
N VAL A 67 -14.84 23.54 15.19
CA VAL A 67 -15.93 22.85 14.47
C VAL A 67 -16.22 23.62 13.18
N ILE A 68 -15.93 23.02 12.04
CA ILE A 68 -16.17 23.61 10.73
C ILE A 68 -17.67 23.59 10.44
N LYS A 69 -18.24 24.78 10.21
CA LYS A 69 -19.66 25.01 9.97
C LYS A 69 -19.95 25.37 8.52
N GLU A 70 -19.05 26.09 7.86
CA GLU A 70 -19.20 26.48 6.46
C GLU A 70 -17.84 26.50 5.75
N ILE A 71 -17.83 26.13 4.46
CA ILE A 71 -16.69 26.29 3.55
C ILE A 71 -17.22 26.88 2.25
N ALA A 72 -16.58 27.94 1.74
CA ALA A 72 -16.99 28.60 0.49
C ALA A 72 -18.48 28.94 0.47
N ASP A 73 -18.95 29.50 1.59
CA ASP A 73 -20.34 29.91 1.85
C ASP A 73 -21.38 28.77 1.75
N GLN A 74 -20.93 27.51 1.84
CA GLN A 74 -21.77 26.32 1.87
C GLN A 74 -21.70 25.66 3.25
N GLY A 75 -22.85 25.30 3.81
CA GLY A 75 -22.96 24.62 5.09
C GLY A 75 -22.28 23.24 5.09
N VAL A 76 -21.49 22.98 6.13
CA VAL A 76 -20.83 21.72 6.42
C VAL A 76 -21.56 21.06 7.58
N TYR A 77 -22.08 19.85 7.35
CA TYR A 77 -22.85 19.10 8.35
C TYR A 77 -22.13 17.84 8.81
N ASP A 78 -21.29 17.28 7.94
CA ASP A 78 -20.57 16.03 8.14
C ASP A 78 -19.33 15.97 7.22
N LEU A 79 -18.52 14.94 7.39
CA LEU A 79 -17.30 14.77 6.59
C LEU A 79 -17.61 14.65 5.10
N ARG A 80 -18.75 14.04 4.73
CA ARG A 80 -19.15 13.84 3.32
C ARG A 80 -19.52 15.16 2.65
N SER A 81 -20.31 16.01 3.31
CA SER A 81 -20.66 17.34 2.81
C SER A 81 -19.42 18.23 2.69
N MET A 82 -18.51 18.17 3.67
CA MET A 82 -17.21 18.86 3.57
C MET A 82 -16.41 18.40 2.35
N GLN A 83 -16.25 17.09 2.17
CA GLN A 83 -15.55 16.51 1.02
C GLN A 83 -16.23 16.87 -0.31
N ALA A 84 -17.56 16.89 -0.36
CA ALA A 84 -18.32 17.28 -1.54
C ALA A 84 -18.07 18.76 -1.91
N ILE A 85 -18.04 19.66 -0.94
CA ILE A 85 -17.74 21.09 -1.16
C ILE A 85 -16.31 21.24 -1.68
N LEU A 86 -15.33 20.65 -0.99
CA LEU A 86 -13.92 20.71 -1.37
C LEU A 86 -13.66 20.10 -2.76
N SER A 87 -14.39 19.04 -3.14
CA SER A 87 -14.29 18.39 -4.45
C SER A 87 -14.64 19.32 -5.62
N ARG A 88 -15.50 20.32 -5.37
CA ARG A 88 -15.95 21.33 -6.34
C ARG A 88 -15.05 22.57 -6.37
N CYS A 89 -14.20 22.74 -5.37
CA CYS A 89 -13.24 23.84 -5.31
C CYS A 89 -12.01 23.52 -6.17
N ARG A 90 -11.32 24.57 -6.65
CA ARG A 90 -10.12 24.42 -7.47
C ARG A 90 -8.86 24.47 -6.58
N PRO A 91 -7.84 23.65 -6.87
CA PRO A 91 -6.50 23.87 -6.33
C PRO A 91 -6.03 25.32 -6.58
N GLY A 92 -5.50 25.99 -5.55
CA GLY A 92 -5.08 27.39 -5.60
C GLY A 92 -6.20 28.40 -5.31
N GLN A 93 -7.47 27.97 -5.22
CA GLN A 93 -8.58 28.83 -4.82
C GLN A 93 -8.48 29.16 -3.33
N THR A 94 -8.65 30.44 -2.98
CA THR A 94 -8.87 30.87 -1.59
C THR A 94 -10.36 30.76 -1.27
N VAL A 95 -10.70 30.11 -0.16
CA VAL A 95 -12.07 29.92 0.32
C VAL A 95 -12.20 30.41 1.76
N SER A 96 -13.36 30.98 2.08
CA SER A 96 -13.77 31.28 3.46
C SER A 96 -14.11 29.99 4.20
N ILE A 97 -13.69 29.87 5.45
CA ILE A 97 -14.01 28.77 6.35
C ILE A 97 -14.57 29.37 7.64
N ARG A 98 -15.85 29.14 7.91
CA ARG A 98 -16.47 29.51 9.18
C ARG A 98 -16.32 28.34 10.14
N VAL A 99 -15.66 28.61 11.27
CA VAL A 99 -15.50 27.63 12.35
C VAL A 99 -16.04 28.17 13.66
N ARG A 100 -16.59 27.29 14.47
CA ARG A 100 -16.83 27.55 15.88
C ARG A 100 -15.58 27.16 16.67
N ARG A 101 -14.99 28.12 17.37
CA ARG A 101 -13.82 27.95 18.25
C ARG A 101 -14.24 28.27 19.69
N GLY A 102 -14.45 27.23 20.49
CA GLY A 102 -15.14 27.38 21.77
C GLY A 102 -16.55 27.94 21.55
N ASP A 103 -16.85 29.09 22.16
CA ASP A 103 -18.16 29.76 22.03
C ASP A 103 -18.21 30.83 20.93
N LYS A 104 -17.13 31.00 20.15
CA LYS A 104 -17.03 32.08 19.14
C LYS A 104 -17.03 31.53 17.73
N ASP A 105 -17.71 32.21 16.82
CA ASP A 105 -17.55 31.98 15.40
C ASP A 105 -16.38 32.80 14.85
N VAL A 106 -15.50 32.12 14.13
CA VAL A 106 -14.29 32.68 13.51
C VAL A 106 -14.35 32.37 12.01
N VAL A 107 -14.01 33.35 11.19
CA VAL A 107 -13.87 33.16 9.74
C VAL A 107 -12.38 33.17 9.40
N LEU A 108 -11.94 32.12 8.69
CA LEU A 108 -10.56 31.93 8.26
C LEU A 108 -10.52 31.86 6.73
N ASP A 109 -9.48 32.40 6.13
CA ASP A 109 -9.24 32.27 4.69
C ASP A 109 -8.19 31.19 4.43
N ALA A 110 -8.56 30.18 3.64
CA ALA A 110 -7.67 29.08 3.29
C ALA A 110 -7.43 29.01 1.79
N THR A 111 -6.17 29.14 1.37
CA THR A 111 -5.76 28.85 0.00
C THR A 111 -5.55 27.34 -0.18
N LEU A 112 -6.51 26.70 -0.83
CA LEU A 112 -6.51 25.27 -1.10
C LEU A 112 -5.34 24.87 -2.01
N ARG A 113 -4.88 23.63 -1.91
CA ARG A 113 -3.85 23.09 -2.83
C ARG A 113 -4.35 21.83 -3.53
N ARG A 114 -3.53 21.30 -4.44
CA ARG A 114 -3.79 19.97 -5.00
C ARG A 114 -3.59 18.91 -3.90
N PRO A 115 -4.47 17.91 -3.78
CA PRO A 115 -4.30 16.87 -2.78
C PRO A 115 -2.94 16.17 -2.95
N PRO A 116 -2.14 16.04 -1.88
CA PRO A 116 -0.93 15.25 -1.94
C PRO A 116 -1.29 13.78 -2.18
N LEU A 117 -0.38 13.03 -2.79
CA LEU A 117 -0.56 11.60 -2.90
C LEU A 117 -0.55 10.96 -1.50
N LYS A 118 -1.58 10.17 -1.20
CA LYS A 118 -1.65 9.32 -0.01
C LYS A 118 -1.11 7.93 -0.34
N VAL A 119 0.00 7.54 0.28
CA VAL A 119 0.57 6.19 0.15
C VAL A 119 -0.16 5.20 1.06
N ILE A 120 -0.70 5.68 2.18
CA ILE A 120 -1.68 4.96 2.98
C ILE A 120 -2.93 5.84 3.08
N ARG A 121 -4.08 5.25 2.78
CA ARG A 121 -5.40 5.87 2.97
C ARG A 121 -6.37 4.80 3.45
N ARG A 122 -6.99 5.01 4.62
CA ARG A 122 -8.09 4.16 5.07
C ARG A 122 -9.24 4.18 4.05
N GLU A 123 -9.59 2.99 3.54
CA GLU A 123 -10.81 2.79 2.76
C GLU A 123 -12.02 2.60 3.69
N ALA A 124 -13.21 2.95 3.22
CA ALA A 124 -14.42 2.82 4.02
C ALA A 124 -14.62 1.36 4.48
N GLY A 125 -14.83 1.16 5.78
CA GLY A 125 -15.00 -0.17 6.38
C GLY A 125 -13.71 -0.99 6.51
N SER A 126 -12.55 -0.46 6.11
CA SER A 126 -11.26 -1.12 6.32
C SER A 126 -10.66 -0.76 7.69
N PRO A 127 -9.93 -1.70 8.33
CA PRO A 127 -9.15 -1.44 9.53
C PRO A 127 -8.04 -0.42 9.26
N LEU A 128 -7.53 0.20 10.33
CA LEU A 128 -6.38 1.09 10.25
C LEU A 128 -5.12 0.30 9.89
N SER A 129 -4.12 0.98 9.30
CA SER A 129 -2.85 0.33 9.00
C SER A 129 -2.03 0.15 10.27
N PHE A 130 -1.30 -0.97 10.36
CA PHE A 130 -0.47 -1.31 11.51
C PHE A 130 -1.21 -1.65 12.80
N GLU A 131 -2.49 -1.99 12.80
CA GLU A 131 -3.13 -2.44 14.04
C GLU A 131 -2.48 -3.70 14.63
N MET A 132 -2.57 -3.85 15.96
CA MET A 132 -1.93 -4.94 16.70
C MET A 132 -2.88 -5.55 17.74
N ALA A 133 -2.68 -6.83 18.04
CA ALA A 133 -3.29 -7.56 19.15
C ALA A 133 -2.27 -8.48 19.84
N LEU A 134 -2.56 -8.94 21.07
CA LEU A 134 -1.83 -10.08 21.64
C LEU A 134 -2.35 -11.37 21.00
N ALA A 135 -1.54 -12.00 20.13
CA ALA A 135 -1.89 -13.24 19.45
C ALA A 135 -2.12 -14.41 20.42
N SER A 136 -1.34 -14.45 21.51
CA SER A 136 -1.52 -15.42 22.58
C SER A 136 -0.95 -14.94 23.90
N VAL A 137 -1.57 -15.37 25.00
CA VAL A 137 -1.03 -15.29 26.36
C VAL A 137 -1.23 -16.66 27.00
N ASP A 138 -0.13 -17.36 27.27
CA ASP A 138 -0.09 -18.76 27.68
C ASP A 138 -0.93 -19.66 26.75
N ASP A 139 -2.00 -20.26 27.29
CA ASP A 139 -2.89 -21.15 26.57
C ASP A 139 -4.04 -20.41 25.85
N MET A 140 -4.24 -19.12 26.12
CA MET A 140 -5.23 -18.30 25.44
C MET A 140 -4.70 -17.87 24.08
N ARG A 141 -5.32 -18.31 22.97
CA ARG A 141 -4.86 -18.00 21.60
C ARG A 141 -5.98 -17.39 20.75
N LEU A 142 -5.67 -16.28 20.07
CA LEU A 142 -6.58 -15.68 19.09
C LEU A 142 -6.89 -16.65 17.93
N ALA A 143 -5.95 -17.54 17.62
CA ALA A 143 -6.10 -18.56 16.58
C ALA A 143 -7.30 -19.48 16.84
N ASP A 144 -7.61 -19.81 18.11
CA ASP A 144 -8.70 -20.72 18.45
C ASP A 144 -10.07 -20.07 18.17
N ILE A 145 -10.21 -18.77 18.46
CA ILE A 145 -11.41 -17.99 18.08
C ILE A 145 -11.55 -17.98 16.55
N ARG A 146 -10.45 -17.71 15.83
CA ARG A 146 -10.48 -17.61 14.37
C ARG A 146 -10.82 -18.91 13.69
N ALA A 147 -10.28 -20.03 14.16
CA ALA A 147 -10.61 -21.35 13.64
C ALA A 147 -12.12 -21.60 13.69
N SER A 148 -12.79 -21.17 14.77
CA SER A 148 -14.26 -21.27 14.87
C SER A 148 -15.01 -20.39 13.86
N VAL A 149 -14.47 -19.22 13.50
CA VAL A 149 -15.06 -18.34 12.48
C VAL A 149 -14.82 -18.90 11.08
N GLU A 150 -13.62 -19.42 10.82
CA GLU A 150 -13.25 -20.05 9.54
C GLU A 150 -14.10 -21.30 9.26
N GLU A 151 -14.36 -22.13 10.28
CA GLU A 151 -15.27 -23.27 10.19
C GLU A 151 -16.67 -22.82 9.79
N ARG A 152 -17.23 -21.81 10.48
CA ARG A 152 -18.54 -21.22 10.13
C ARG A 152 -18.57 -20.65 8.72
N MET A 153 -17.52 -19.95 8.31
CA MET A 153 -17.40 -19.38 6.96
C MET A 153 -17.38 -20.44 5.86
N SER A 154 -16.85 -21.64 6.15
CA SER A 154 -16.78 -22.73 5.18
C SER A 154 -18.16 -23.29 4.82
N ASP A 155 -19.09 -23.24 5.78
CA ASP A 155 -20.47 -23.72 5.62
C ASP A 155 -21.42 -22.69 4.98
N VAL A 156 -21.03 -21.41 4.99
CA VAL A 156 -21.87 -20.31 4.48
C VAL A 156 -21.79 -20.21 2.96
N LYS A 157 -22.96 -20.39 2.32
CA LYS A 157 -23.13 -20.27 0.86
C LYS A 157 -23.50 -18.87 0.40
N ASP A 158 -24.15 -18.09 1.26
CA ASP A 158 -24.57 -16.73 0.91
C ASP A 158 -23.34 -15.79 0.85
N PRO A 159 -23.11 -15.10 -0.28
CA PRO A 159 -21.94 -14.21 -0.41
C PRO A 159 -21.92 -13.06 0.59
N MET A 160 -23.09 -12.52 0.98
CA MET A 160 -23.18 -11.38 1.89
C MET A 160 -22.89 -11.81 3.34
N GLU A 161 -23.49 -12.91 3.78
CA GLU A 161 -23.22 -13.49 5.10
C GLU A 161 -21.76 -13.92 5.22
N LYS A 162 -21.19 -14.52 4.16
CA LYS A 162 -19.78 -14.88 4.11
C LYS A 162 -18.87 -13.65 4.21
N GLU A 163 -19.26 -12.55 3.58
CA GLU A 163 -18.54 -11.28 3.70
C GLU A 163 -18.65 -10.70 5.11
N LEU A 164 -19.82 -10.77 5.76
CA LEU A 164 -19.99 -10.32 7.13
C LEU A 164 -19.14 -11.13 8.11
N LEU A 165 -19.14 -12.47 7.99
CA LEU A 165 -18.31 -13.35 8.81
C LEU A 165 -16.83 -13.12 8.58
N TYR A 166 -16.43 -12.84 7.34
CA TYR A 166 -15.07 -12.45 7.03
C TYR A 166 -14.67 -11.15 7.71
N LEU A 167 -15.54 -10.13 7.68
CA LEU A 167 -15.31 -8.89 8.41
C LEU A 167 -15.24 -9.15 9.91
N GLN A 168 -16.08 -10.05 10.47
CA GLN A 168 -15.99 -10.46 11.86
C GLN A 168 -14.64 -11.13 12.19
N TRP A 169 -14.15 -12.03 11.32
CA TRP A 169 -12.84 -12.67 11.45
C TRP A 169 -11.69 -11.67 11.40
N LEU A 170 -11.74 -10.70 10.48
CA LEU A 170 -10.72 -9.66 10.35
C LEU A 170 -10.57 -8.86 11.64
N HIS A 171 -11.68 -8.60 12.32
CA HIS A 171 -11.76 -7.85 13.58
C HIS A 171 -11.88 -8.76 14.82
N SER A 172 -11.74 -10.08 14.68
CA SER A 172 -11.93 -11.00 15.82
C SER A 172 -10.76 -10.89 16.77
N GLU A 173 -11.06 -10.68 18.05
CA GLU A 173 -10.09 -10.67 19.13
C GLU A 173 -10.63 -11.45 20.34
N ILE A 174 -9.72 -11.88 21.22
CA ILE A 174 -10.12 -12.32 22.55
C ILE A 174 -10.46 -11.04 23.34
N PRO A 175 -11.69 -10.89 23.88
CA PRO A 175 -12.09 -9.68 24.59
C PRO A 175 -11.12 -9.24 25.71
N ASP A 176 -10.45 -10.21 26.35
CA ASP A 176 -9.48 -9.96 27.43
C ASP A 176 -8.07 -9.57 26.94
N LEU A 177 -7.77 -9.83 25.66
CA LEU A 177 -6.52 -9.46 25.00
C LEU A 177 -6.69 -8.28 24.02
N GLY A 178 -7.91 -7.73 23.92
CA GLY A 178 -8.32 -6.78 22.88
C GLY A 178 -7.45 -5.53 22.84
N MET A 179 -7.08 -5.12 21.63
CA MET A 179 -6.14 -4.01 21.37
C MET A 179 -6.45 -3.29 20.06
N ARG A 180 -6.98 -4.01 19.05
CA ARG A 180 -7.49 -3.39 17.83
C ARG A 180 -8.69 -2.54 18.20
N SER A 181 -8.77 -1.36 17.59
CA SER A 181 -9.88 -0.45 17.86
C SER A 181 -10.06 0.02 19.33
N GLU A 182 -9.18 -0.37 20.26
CA GLU A 182 -9.13 0.15 21.63
C GLU A 182 -8.49 1.54 21.68
N ASN A 183 -8.79 2.33 22.71
CA ASN A 183 -8.17 3.64 22.89
C ASN A 183 -6.86 3.50 23.67
N TRP A 184 -5.73 3.79 23.00
CA TRP A 184 -4.42 3.78 23.62
C TRP A 184 -4.08 5.15 24.20
N HIS A 185 -3.32 5.17 25.29
CA HIS A 185 -2.81 6.39 25.89
C HIS A 185 -1.67 6.96 25.04
N VAL A 186 -1.78 8.23 24.64
CA VAL A 186 -0.65 8.95 24.05
C VAL A 186 0.31 9.34 25.18
N LEU A 187 1.50 8.73 25.24
CA LEU A 187 2.46 9.02 26.29
C LEU A 187 3.15 10.36 26.05
N ALA A 188 3.35 11.12 27.12
CA ALA A 188 4.28 12.24 27.14
C ALA A 188 5.74 11.76 27.03
N ASP A 189 6.66 12.63 26.61
CA ASP A 189 8.08 12.30 26.53
C ASP A 189 8.67 11.98 27.92
N THR A 190 8.09 12.55 28.98
CA THR A 190 8.49 12.33 30.38
C THR A 190 7.83 11.12 31.03
N ALA A 191 6.85 10.49 30.38
CA ALA A 191 6.13 9.34 30.95
C ALA A 191 7.05 8.11 30.97
N ASP A 192 7.00 7.36 32.08
CA ASP A 192 7.70 6.09 32.22
C ASP A 192 6.82 4.97 31.63
N PRO A 193 7.26 4.31 30.54
CA PRO A 193 6.49 3.24 29.93
C PRO A 193 6.20 2.08 30.88
N ARG A 194 6.99 1.86 31.94
CA ARG A 194 6.75 0.75 32.88
C ARG A 194 5.72 1.07 33.96
N ARG A 195 5.28 2.33 34.04
CA ARG A 195 4.44 2.83 35.13
C ARG A 195 3.18 3.48 34.56
N PRO A 196 2.12 2.71 34.31
CA PRO A 196 0.85 3.22 33.77
C PRO A 196 0.28 4.40 34.53
N GLU A 197 0.50 4.47 35.85
CA GLU A 197 0.09 5.59 36.69
C GLU A 197 0.77 6.93 36.32
N THR A 198 1.89 6.88 35.60
CA THR A 198 2.62 8.07 35.10
C THR A 198 2.15 8.51 33.72
N TRP A 199 1.30 7.72 33.05
CA TRP A 199 0.76 8.06 31.72
C TRP A 199 -0.40 9.04 31.78
N GLY A 200 -0.66 9.63 32.96
CA GLY A 200 -1.81 10.46 33.29
C GLY A 200 -2.19 11.46 32.19
N GLU A 201 -3.48 11.79 32.15
CA GLU A 201 -4.12 12.55 31.07
C GLU A 201 -3.22 13.71 30.60
N SER A 202 -2.57 13.51 29.46
CA SER A 202 -2.51 14.60 28.49
C SER A 202 -3.98 15.00 28.34
N ASN A 203 -4.42 16.03 29.08
CA ASN A 203 -5.79 16.54 29.08
C ASN A 203 -6.38 16.30 27.69
N GLY A 204 -7.60 15.79 27.54
CA GLY A 204 -8.24 15.56 26.22
C GLY A 204 -8.31 16.79 25.30
N ASN A 205 -7.70 17.90 25.72
CA ASN A 205 -7.33 19.11 25.01
C ASN A 205 -5.84 19.18 24.58
N SER A 206 -5.07 18.09 24.55
CA SER A 206 -3.72 18.16 23.99
C SER A 206 -3.86 18.40 22.51
N GLN A 207 -3.74 19.68 22.18
CA GLN A 207 -3.55 20.22 20.86
C GLN A 207 -2.67 19.21 20.10
N ALA A 208 -3.17 18.70 18.98
CA ALA A 208 -2.48 17.75 18.12
C ALA A 208 -1.20 18.42 17.58
N ASP A 209 -0.19 18.50 18.45
CA ASP A 209 1.05 19.18 18.18
C ASP A 209 1.89 18.23 17.33
N PRO A 210 2.50 18.70 16.23
CA PRO A 210 3.25 17.83 15.35
C PRO A 210 4.50 17.33 16.06
N ARG A 211 4.55 16.03 16.32
CA ARG A 211 5.69 15.39 16.98
C ARG A 211 6.53 14.60 15.98
N ARG A 212 7.84 14.59 16.22
CA ARG A 212 8.79 13.74 15.48
C ARG A 212 8.73 12.29 15.94
N SER A 213 8.29 12.07 17.17
CA SER A 213 8.11 10.75 17.78
C SER A 213 6.82 10.75 18.58
N VAL A 214 6.04 9.69 18.48
CA VAL A 214 4.82 9.48 19.28
C VAL A 214 4.88 8.08 19.86
N ARG A 215 4.60 7.97 21.16
CA ARG A 215 4.48 6.68 21.85
C ARG A 215 3.03 6.51 22.29
N PHE A 216 2.47 5.33 22.02
CA PHE A 216 1.17 4.90 22.51
C PHE A 216 1.35 3.77 23.50
N GLY A 217 0.58 3.78 24.59
CA GLY A 217 0.64 2.78 25.65
C GLY A 217 -0.73 2.21 25.94
N LEU A 218 -0.78 0.90 26.12
CA LEU A 218 -1.95 0.17 26.59
C LEU A 218 -1.54 -0.68 27.79
N TYR A 219 -2.33 -0.64 28.86
CA TYR A 219 -2.09 -1.42 30.06
C TYR A 219 -3.17 -2.49 30.22
N HIS A 220 -2.79 -3.76 30.19
CA HIS A 220 -3.66 -4.88 30.54
C HIS A 220 -3.56 -5.14 32.05
N GLU A 221 -4.44 -4.51 32.82
CA GLU A 221 -4.45 -4.59 34.29
C GLU A 221 -4.45 -6.03 34.81
N ARG A 222 -5.28 -6.90 34.23
CA ARG A 222 -5.42 -8.30 34.64
C ARG A 222 -4.16 -9.13 34.42
N LEU A 223 -3.42 -8.83 33.36
CA LEU A 223 -2.20 -9.56 33.01
C LEU A 223 -0.95 -8.89 33.61
N GLY A 224 -1.05 -7.64 34.08
CA GLY A 224 0.14 -6.87 34.45
C GLY A 224 1.09 -6.67 33.26
N LEU A 225 0.55 -6.59 32.04
CA LEU A 225 1.32 -6.36 30.82
C LEU A 225 1.09 -4.95 30.31
N VAL A 226 2.16 -4.29 29.93
CA VAL A 226 2.14 -3.03 29.20
C VAL A 226 2.53 -3.31 27.75
N VAL A 227 1.78 -2.75 26.81
CA VAL A 227 2.18 -2.71 25.40
C VAL A 227 2.45 -1.28 24.99
N ILE A 228 3.62 -1.05 24.39
CA ILE A 228 4.03 0.24 23.87
C ILE A 228 4.23 0.14 22.37
N LYS A 229 3.75 1.15 21.66
CA LYS A 229 3.98 1.31 20.23
C LYS A 229 4.56 2.68 19.96
N THR A 230 5.72 2.70 19.31
CA THR A 230 6.49 3.92 19.06
C THR A 230 6.56 4.18 17.57
N TYR A 231 6.18 5.38 17.14
CA TYR A 231 6.34 5.86 15.77
C TYR A 231 7.34 7.01 15.75
N LYS A 232 8.39 6.90 14.94
CA LYS A 232 9.43 7.94 14.86
C LYS A 232 9.75 8.28 13.40
N LEU A 233 9.66 9.56 13.08
CA LEU A 233 10.11 10.12 11.80
C LEU A 233 11.58 10.54 11.89
N THR A 234 12.37 10.13 10.89
CA THR A 234 13.78 10.52 10.78
C THR A 234 13.89 11.96 10.25
N GLU A 235 14.75 12.77 10.87
CA GLU A 235 15.04 14.11 10.37
C GLU A 235 15.88 14.03 9.11
N VAL A 236 15.43 14.74 8.08
CA VAL A 236 16.12 14.81 6.79
C VAL A 236 16.95 16.09 6.76
N PRO A 237 18.29 15.99 6.70
CA PRO A 237 19.17 17.13 6.54
C PRO A 237 18.76 18.00 5.32
N PRO A 238 18.84 19.34 5.41
CA PRO A 238 18.44 20.23 4.32
C PRO A 238 19.14 19.93 2.99
N GLU A 239 20.39 19.45 3.03
CA GLU A 239 21.23 19.19 1.86
C GLU A 239 20.67 18.07 0.99
N ILE A 240 20.11 17.02 1.60
CA ILE A 240 19.56 15.87 0.89
C ILE A 240 18.04 15.95 0.71
N ARG A 241 17.39 17.00 1.24
CA ARG A 241 15.92 17.15 1.16
C ARG A 241 15.41 17.34 -0.28
N ALA A 242 16.22 17.95 -1.14
CA ALA A 242 15.88 18.15 -2.55
C ALA A 242 16.08 16.86 -3.38
N ASP A 243 17.01 16.01 -2.95
CA ASP A 243 17.35 14.76 -3.61
C ASP A 243 16.17 13.78 -3.51
N PRO A 244 15.56 13.42 -4.66
CA PRO A 244 14.44 12.49 -4.65
C PRO A 244 14.83 11.02 -4.40
N ASP A 245 16.11 10.65 -4.49
CA ASP A 245 16.61 9.29 -4.20
C ASP A 245 17.15 9.14 -2.78
N ALA A 246 17.25 10.25 -2.03
CA ALA A 246 17.66 10.18 -0.64
C ALA A 246 16.70 9.27 0.17
N PRO A 247 17.24 8.36 1.02
CA PRO A 247 16.46 7.37 1.78
C PRO A 247 15.66 8.03 2.92
N THR A 248 14.65 8.79 2.54
CA THR A 248 13.88 9.70 3.39
C THR A 248 12.40 9.33 3.45
N TYR A 249 12.03 8.24 2.76
CA TYR A 249 10.67 7.73 2.66
C TYR A 249 10.43 6.59 3.63
N HIS A 250 10.80 6.77 4.90
CA HIS A 250 10.61 5.77 5.94
C HIS A 250 10.27 6.40 7.29
N PHE A 251 9.73 5.58 8.18
CA PHE A 251 9.62 5.85 9.61
C PHE A 251 9.99 4.60 10.39
N GLU A 252 10.33 4.76 11.67
CA GLU A 252 10.59 3.64 12.57
C GLU A 252 9.31 3.32 13.35
N LEU A 253 8.98 2.03 13.39
CA LEU A 253 7.91 1.46 14.21
C LEU A 253 8.54 0.55 15.27
N GLY A 254 8.38 0.91 16.53
CA GLY A 254 8.76 0.08 17.68
C GLY A 254 7.53 -0.57 18.31
N VAL A 255 7.67 -1.83 18.71
CA VAL A 255 6.69 -2.60 19.47
C VAL A 255 7.39 -3.15 20.70
N GLU A 256 6.87 -2.84 21.88
CA GLU A 256 7.38 -3.35 23.15
C GLU A 256 6.25 -3.97 23.97
N ILE A 257 6.49 -5.15 24.53
CA ILE A 257 5.61 -5.78 25.52
C ILE A 257 6.42 -5.95 26.80
N ILE A 258 5.99 -5.28 27.86
CA ILE A 258 6.70 -5.21 29.13
C ILE A 258 5.85 -5.92 30.18
N ASN A 259 6.45 -6.87 30.89
CA ASN A 259 5.83 -7.47 32.06
C ASN A 259 6.09 -6.60 33.29
N VAL A 260 5.08 -5.86 33.74
CA VAL A 260 5.12 -5.01 34.94
C VAL A 260 4.44 -5.68 36.14
N GLY A 261 3.89 -6.88 35.93
CA GLY A 261 3.23 -7.70 36.92
C GLY A 261 4.21 -8.55 37.74
N LYS A 262 3.64 -9.56 38.42
CA LYS A 262 4.39 -10.51 39.25
C LYS A 262 4.46 -11.91 38.64
N ASP A 263 3.55 -12.21 37.73
CA ASP A 263 3.44 -13.51 37.09
C ASP A 263 4.32 -13.59 35.84
N THR A 264 4.68 -14.79 35.44
CA THR A 264 5.42 -15.03 34.18
C THR A 264 4.41 -15.34 33.09
N TRP A 265 4.56 -14.72 31.92
CA TRP A 265 3.64 -14.89 30.80
C TRP A 265 4.38 -15.35 29.55
N LYS A 266 3.82 -16.33 28.83
CA LYS A 266 4.25 -16.64 27.47
C LYS A 266 3.40 -15.85 26.48
N VAL A 267 3.96 -14.81 25.89
CA VAL A 267 3.23 -13.87 25.04
C VAL A 267 3.67 -13.93 23.59
N ALA A 268 2.72 -13.76 22.68
CA ALA A 268 2.98 -13.44 21.28
C ALA A 268 2.06 -12.31 20.86
N TYR A 269 2.50 -11.48 19.91
CA TYR A 269 1.65 -10.47 19.31
C TYR A 269 1.35 -10.80 17.86
N GLU A 270 0.30 -10.16 17.36
CA GLU A 270 -0.01 -10.07 15.95
C GLU A 270 0.03 -8.61 15.52
N LEU A 271 0.61 -8.34 14.34
CA LEU A 271 0.68 -7.02 13.76
C LEU A 271 0.23 -7.08 12.30
N ASP A 272 -0.75 -6.26 11.95
CA ASP A 272 -1.13 -6.05 10.55
C ASP A 272 -0.15 -5.10 9.86
N GLY A 273 -0.01 -5.28 8.55
CA GLY A 273 0.80 -4.42 7.71
C GLY A 273 0.06 -3.17 7.26
N PRO A 274 0.66 -2.47 6.28
CA PRO A 274 0.00 -1.35 5.62
C PRO A 274 -1.16 -1.82 4.74
N ASN A 275 -2.21 -1.02 4.64
CA ASN A 275 -3.31 -1.23 3.71
C ASN A 275 -3.73 0.09 3.05
N GLY A 276 -4.59 0.02 2.05
CA GLY A 276 -5.17 1.23 1.44
C GLY A 276 -4.16 2.03 0.61
N LEU A 277 -3.21 1.33 -0.01
CA LEU A 277 -2.31 1.92 -1.01
C LEU A 277 -3.13 2.45 -2.21
N PRO A 278 -2.64 3.50 -2.90
CA PRO A 278 -3.38 4.09 -4.01
C PRO A 278 -3.57 3.09 -5.15
N THR A 279 -4.71 3.19 -5.83
CA THR A 279 -4.99 2.41 -7.04
C THR A 279 -4.34 3.00 -8.29
N GLU A 280 -3.73 4.19 -8.18
CA GLU A 280 -2.87 4.81 -9.20
C GLU A 280 -3.55 4.95 -10.58
N GLY A 281 -4.87 5.11 -10.58
CA GLY A 281 -5.70 5.13 -11.78
C GLY A 281 -6.15 3.74 -12.20
N ALA A 282 -7.02 3.11 -11.40
CA ALA A 282 -7.55 1.77 -11.61
C ALA A 282 -8.08 1.45 -13.03
N TRP A 283 -8.48 2.49 -13.79
CA TRP A 283 -9.02 2.37 -15.14
C TRP A 283 -7.94 2.23 -16.25
N TYR A 284 -6.67 2.57 -15.99
CA TYR A 284 -5.54 2.38 -16.93
C TYR A 284 -4.33 1.68 -16.32
N ALA A 285 -4.23 1.66 -14.99
CA ALA A 285 -3.17 0.97 -14.27
C ALA A 285 -3.36 -0.55 -14.44
N ARG A 286 -2.37 -1.21 -15.03
CA ARG A 286 -2.18 -2.64 -14.90
C ARG A 286 -0.73 -2.85 -14.49
N LYS A 287 -0.57 -3.34 -13.26
CA LYS A 287 0.73 -3.71 -12.74
C LYS A 287 1.30 -4.85 -13.59
N MET A 288 2.58 -4.78 -13.92
CA MET A 288 3.29 -5.85 -14.62
C MET A 288 3.86 -6.82 -13.59
N SER A 289 3.75 -8.12 -13.87
CA SER A 289 4.38 -9.17 -13.08
C SER A 289 5.29 -10.02 -13.95
N ASN A 290 6.33 -10.59 -13.35
CA ASN A 290 7.21 -11.56 -14.00
C ASN A 290 6.52 -12.93 -14.27
N SER A 291 5.26 -13.10 -13.84
CA SER A 291 4.45 -14.31 -14.02
C SER A 291 3.37 -14.14 -15.12
N TRP A 292 2.96 -15.26 -15.72
CA TRP A 292 1.85 -15.32 -16.68
C TRP A 292 0.52 -15.41 -15.91
N GLY A 293 -0.03 -14.28 -15.48
CA GLY A 293 -1.24 -14.27 -14.62
C GLY A 293 -1.82 -12.88 -14.34
N ALA A 294 -3.02 -12.87 -13.74
CA ALA A 294 -3.69 -11.64 -13.31
C ALA A 294 -2.91 -10.98 -12.17
N VAL A 295 -2.50 -9.74 -12.38
CA VAL A 295 -1.76 -8.93 -11.38
C VAL A 295 -2.77 -8.07 -10.63
N GLY A 296 -2.65 -7.99 -9.31
CA GLY A 296 -3.42 -7.03 -8.52
C GLY A 296 -2.90 -5.62 -8.71
N LEU A 297 -3.75 -4.61 -8.45
CA LEU A 297 -3.24 -3.26 -8.25
C LEU A 297 -2.43 -3.14 -6.97
N ARG A 298 -2.71 -4.01 -5.99
CA ARG A 298 -2.03 -4.09 -4.70
C ARG A 298 -1.68 -5.54 -4.43
N ASP A 299 -0.40 -5.86 -4.38
CA ASP A 299 0.06 -7.21 -4.08
C ASP A 299 0.77 -7.21 -2.73
N VAL A 300 0.80 -8.36 -2.05
CA VAL A 300 1.58 -8.51 -0.83
C VAL A 300 3.01 -8.88 -1.21
N ALA A 301 3.96 -8.10 -0.73
CA ALA A 301 5.38 -8.30 -0.96
C ALA A 301 6.03 -8.97 0.25
N VAL A 302 6.84 -10.01 0.03
CA VAL A 302 7.60 -10.71 1.08
C VAL A 302 9.03 -10.97 0.60
N ARG A 303 10.00 -10.90 1.49
CA ARG A 303 11.36 -11.37 1.24
C ARG A 303 11.79 -12.33 2.34
N LEU A 304 12.27 -13.50 1.93
CA LEU A 304 12.85 -14.50 2.80
C LEU A 304 14.38 -14.51 2.62
N GLY A 305 15.10 -14.51 3.73
CA GLY A 305 16.55 -14.38 3.81
C GLY A 305 17.08 -13.22 2.97
N ASN A 306 18.08 -13.54 2.13
CA ASN A 306 18.69 -12.62 1.16
C ASN A 306 18.13 -12.81 -0.26
N GLY A 307 17.01 -13.52 -0.40
CA GLY A 307 16.37 -13.76 -1.69
C GLY A 307 15.75 -12.50 -2.31
N PRO A 308 15.22 -12.60 -3.54
CA PRO A 308 14.45 -11.52 -4.15
C PRO A 308 13.12 -11.31 -3.40
N VAL A 309 12.56 -10.11 -3.54
CA VAL A 309 11.20 -9.84 -3.06
C VAL A 309 10.21 -10.61 -3.94
N GLN A 310 9.40 -11.45 -3.31
CA GLN A 310 8.32 -12.20 -3.92
C GLN A 310 7.01 -11.42 -3.78
N LEU A 311 6.15 -11.47 -4.78
CA LEU A 311 4.83 -10.83 -4.76
C LEU A 311 3.74 -11.89 -4.79
N VAL A 312 2.77 -11.78 -3.90
CA VAL A 312 1.51 -12.52 -3.93
C VAL A 312 0.42 -11.63 -4.51
N ALA A 313 -0.09 -12.02 -5.67
CA ALA A 313 -1.05 -11.22 -6.40
C ALA A 313 -2.39 -11.08 -5.66
N CYS A 314 -3.02 -9.89 -5.68
CA CYS A 314 -4.35 -9.67 -5.09
C CYS A 314 -5.37 -10.76 -5.45
N PRO A 315 -5.56 -11.16 -6.72
CA PRO A 315 -6.54 -12.18 -7.06
C PRO A 315 -6.24 -13.55 -6.44
N ALA A 316 -4.97 -13.88 -6.19
CA ALA A 316 -4.60 -15.11 -5.49
C ALA A 316 -4.97 -15.04 -4.00
N ILE A 317 -4.82 -13.87 -3.38
CA ILE A 317 -5.23 -13.62 -1.99
C ILE A 317 -6.75 -13.71 -1.85
N VAL A 318 -7.49 -13.04 -2.74
CA VAL A 318 -8.97 -13.05 -2.76
C VAL A 318 -9.54 -14.45 -2.90
N ARG A 319 -8.88 -15.30 -3.71
CA ARG A 319 -9.31 -16.68 -3.98
C ARG A 319 -8.73 -17.71 -3.02
N ASP A 320 -7.98 -17.26 -2.03
CA ASP A 320 -7.26 -18.12 -1.07
C ASP A 320 -6.33 -19.16 -1.75
N LYS A 321 -5.68 -18.75 -2.85
CA LYS A 321 -4.77 -19.56 -3.68
C LYS A 321 -3.32 -19.04 -3.62
N TRP A 322 -2.91 -18.57 -2.46
CA TRP A 322 -1.57 -18.00 -2.24
C TRP A 322 -0.58 -18.97 -1.58
N GLY A 323 -1.05 -20.13 -1.11
CA GLY A 323 -0.21 -21.20 -0.57
C GLY A 323 -0.29 -21.29 0.96
N ALA A 324 0.82 -21.70 1.58
CA ALA A 324 0.94 -21.80 3.03
C ALA A 324 1.52 -20.51 3.63
N PRO A 325 1.20 -20.19 4.89
CA PRO A 325 1.84 -19.09 5.60
C PRO A 325 3.37 -19.18 5.62
N TRP A 326 4.03 -18.03 5.53
CA TRP A 326 5.48 -17.91 5.68
C TRP A 326 5.88 -18.04 7.14
N LYS A 327 7.04 -18.63 7.41
CA LYS A 327 7.57 -18.78 8.77
C LYS A 327 9.02 -18.36 8.82
N ASP A 328 9.48 -17.80 9.93
CA ASP A 328 10.92 -17.65 10.19
C ASP A 328 11.50 -19.04 10.53
N GLY A 329 11.74 -19.84 9.49
CA GLY A 329 12.31 -21.19 9.57
C GLY A 329 13.74 -21.22 9.01
N SER A 330 13.96 -21.96 7.92
CA SER A 330 15.26 -22.00 7.24
C SER A 330 15.67 -20.66 6.61
N GLU A 331 14.70 -19.82 6.29
CA GLU A 331 14.91 -18.45 5.78
C GLU A 331 14.05 -17.48 6.58
N SER A 332 14.65 -16.40 7.09
CA SER A 332 13.95 -15.41 7.91
C SER A 332 13.23 -14.37 7.06
N ILE A 333 12.10 -13.87 7.51
CA ILE A 333 11.38 -12.77 6.86
C ILE A 333 12.17 -11.47 7.10
N THR A 334 12.66 -10.87 6.02
CA THR A 334 13.49 -9.65 6.02
C THR A 334 12.81 -8.46 5.34
N ALA A 335 11.65 -8.68 4.72
CA ALA A 335 10.76 -7.63 4.24
C ALA A 335 9.33 -8.17 4.14
N LEU A 336 8.34 -7.37 4.52
CA LEU A 336 6.93 -7.72 4.35
C LEU A 336 6.06 -6.46 4.22
N GLY A 337 5.14 -6.41 3.28
CA GLY A 337 4.22 -5.27 3.14
C GLY A 337 3.37 -5.34 1.89
N VAL A 338 2.96 -4.18 1.38
CA VAL A 338 2.09 -4.06 0.20
C VAL A 338 2.79 -3.26 -0.88
N ASP A 339 2.65 -3.73 -2.12
CA ASP A 339 3.24 -3.16 -3.32
C ASP A 339 2.17 -2.80 -4.34
N ALA A 340 2.08 -1.52 -4.68
CA ALA A 340 1.28 -1.00 -5.79
C ALA A 340 2.13 -0.86 -7.06
N GLN A 341 1.65 -0.17 -8.11
CA GLN A 341 2.40 -0.08 -9.37
C GLN A 341 3.57 0.91 -9.30
N TYR A 342 3.42 2.05 -8.62
CA TYR A 342 4.42 3.11 -8.50
C TYR A 342 4.87 3.35 -7.05
N PHE A 343 4.10 2.89 -6.07
CA PHE A 343 4.41 3.05 -4.65
C PHE A 343 4.41 1.71 -3.92
N SER A 344 5.16 1.65 -2.81
CA SER A 344 5.16 0.49 -1.93
C SER A 344 5.23 0.94 -0.48
N VAL A 345 4.66 0.13 0.41
CA VAL A 345 4.85 0.27 1.85
C VAL A 345 5.34 -1.06 2.38
N ILE A 346 6.56 -1.11 2.88
CA ILE A 346 7.26 -2.35 3.24
C ILE A 346 7.88 -2.21 4.62
N MET A 347 7.54 -3.14 5.50
CA MET A 347 8.16 -3.28 6.82
C MET A 347 9.45 -4.08 6.70
N LEU A 348 10.52 -3.55 7.29
CA LEU A 348 11.85 -4.16 7.35
C LEU A 348 12.18 -4.42 8.82
N PRO A 349 12.07 -5.67 9.31
CA PRO A 349 12.42 -6.03 10.68
C PRO A 349 13.90 -5.71 10.98
N LYS A 350 14.19 -4.97 12.05
CA LYS A 350 15.55 -4.66 12.51
C LYS A 350 16.09 -5.75 13.43
N LYS A 351 16.24 -6.95 12.86
CA LYS A 351 16.82 -8.09 13.57
C LYS A 351 18.29 -7.84 13.87
N SER A 352 18.73 -8.17 15.09
CA SER A 352 20.14 -8.04 15.47
C SER A 352 21.01 -9.06 14.74
N ARG A 353 20.46 -10.26 14.51
CA ARG A 353 21.06 -11.31 13.67
C ARG A 353 20.06 -11.73 12.61
N ALA A 354 20.54 -12.02 11.41
CA ALA A 354 19.69 -12.44 10.30
C ALA A 354 18.90 -13.73 10.61
N GLU A 355 19.40 -14.56 11.53
CA GLU A 355 18.78 -15.83 11.94
C GLU A 355 17.79 -15.68 13.10
N ASP A 356 17.61 -14.47 13.65
CA ASP A 356 16.64 -14.26 14.71
C ASP A 356 15.22 -14.54 14.17
N SER A 357 14.54 -15.51 14.78
CA SER A 357 13.16 -15.83 14.49
C SER A 357 12.28 -14.87 15.28
N TRP A 358 11.70 -13.88 14.59
CA TRP A 358 10.76 -12.93 15.19
C TRP A 358 9.33 -13.39 14.97
N PHE A 359 9.05 -14.12 13.89
CA PHE A 359 7.71 -14.50 13.48
C PHE A 359 7.53 -16.02 13.40
N ASP A 360 6.56 -16.53 14.16
CA ASP A 360 6.10 -17.92 13.98
C ASP A 360 5.38 -18.06 12.63
N GLU A 361 4.63 -17.02 12.24
CA GLU A 361 3.87 -17.00 10.99
C GLU A 361 3.76 -15.59 10.40
N ALA A 362 3.76 -15.49 9.07
CA ALA A 362 3.28 -14.34 8.33
C ALA A 362 2.43 -14.79 7.14
N ARG A 363 1.40 -14.02 6.80
CA ARG A 363 0.49 -14.32 5.69
C ARG A 363 -0.04 -13.07 5.01
N PRO A 364 -0.41 -13.15 3.72
CA PRO A 364 -1.22 -12.11 3.11
C PRO A 364 -2.63 -12.17 3.69
N ILE A 365 -3.27 -11.02 3.82
CA ILE A 365 -4.68 -10.91 4.19
C ILE A 365 -5.39 -10.03 3.16
N ARG A 366 -6.61 -10.43 2.80
CA ARG A 366 -7.54 -9.52 2.14
C ARG A 366 -7.99 -8.45 3.15
N VAL A 367 -8.39 -7.29 2.66
CA VAL A 367 -8.93 -6.20 3.48
C VAL A 367 -10.18 -5.66 2.79
N GLY A 368 -11.29 -5.60 3.53
CA GLY A 368 -12.56 -5.10 3.01
C GLY A 368 -13.23 -5.99 1.95
N ALA A 369 -14.27 -5.43 1.35
CA ALA A 369 -15.15 -6.14 0.42
C ALA A 369 -14.48 -6.45 -0.93
N VAL A 370 -14.87 -7.59 -1.51
CA VAL A 370 -14.50 -7.97 -2.87
C VAL A 370 -15.58 -7.52 -3.82
N GLU A 371 -15.19 -6.73 -4.80
CA GLU A 371 -16.05 -6.43 -5.94
C GLU A 371 -15.98 -7.59 -6.95
N PRO A 372 -17.07 -8.34 -7.23
CA PRO A 372 -17.03 -9.60 -7.99
C PRO A 372 -16.40 -9.51 -9.38
N ASN A 373 -16.48 -8.36 -10.05
CA ASN A 373 -15.88 -8.15 -11.38
C ASN A 373 -14.51 -7.47 -11.33
N TYR A 374 -14.05 -7.09 -10.14
CA TYR A 374 -12.87 -6.26 -9.93
C TYR A 374 -12.02 -6.78 -8.77
N GLU A 375 -11.87 -8.10 -8.62
CA GLU A 375 -11.05 -8.73 -7.57
C GLU A 375 -9.59 -8.23 -7.53
N PHE A 376 -9.07 -7.73 -8.64
CA PHE A 376 -7.73 -7.15 -8.73
C PHE A 376 -7.62 -5.76 -8.09
N LEU A 377 -8.74 -5.11 -7.78
CA LEU A 377 -8.83 -3.84 -7.04
C LEU A 377 -8.93 -4.05 -5.53
N THR A 378 -9.22 -5.27 -5.07
CA THR A 378 -9.44 -5.54 -3.65
C THR A 378 -8.27 -5.04 -2.81
N ASN A 379 -8.56 -4.46 -1.65
CA ASN A 379 -7.53 -4.03 -0.72
C ASN A 379 -6.91 -5.26 -0.08
N VAL A 380 -5.60 -5.21 0.14
CA VAL A 380 -4.83 -6.30 0.77
C VAL A 380 -3.85 -5.72 1.76
N SER A 381 -3.44 -6.56 2.69
CA SER A 381 -2.38 -6.29 3.65
C SER A 381 -1.64 -7.58 3.93
N CYS A 382 -0.71 -7.55 4.87
CA CYS A 382 -0.07 -8.71 5.43
C CYS A 382 -0.32 -8.75 6.94
N ARG A 383 -0.13 -9.91 7.55
CA ARG A 383 -0.25 -10.10 8.99
C ARG A 383 0.92 -10.93 9.47
N VAL A 384 1.58 -10.49 10.54
CA VAL A 384 2.65 -11.24 11.21
C VAL A 384 2.22 -11.65 12.60
N HIS A 385 2.61 -12.84 13.01
CA HIS A 385 2.47 -13.38 14.36
C HIS A 385 3.86 -13.59 14.92
N SER A 386 4.17 -12.97 16.06
CA SER A 386 5.49 -13.11 16.68
C SER A 386 5.71 -14.50 17.25
N VAL A 387 6.97 -14.88 17.42
CA VAL A 387 7.30 -16.09 18.19
C VAL A 387 6.82 -15.93 19.64
N PRO A 388 6.18 -16.96 20.23
CA PRO A 388 5.82 -16.93 21.64
C PRO A 388 7.05 -16.82 22.54
N THR A 389 7.13 -15.74 23.30
CA THR A 389 8.26 -15.40 24.16
C THR A 389 7.83 -15.43 25.62
N ILE A 390 8.62 -16.09 26.47
CA ILE A 390 8.39 -16.10 27.92
C ILE A 390 8.93 -14.79 28.49
N LEU A 391 8.09 -14.03 29.19
CA LEU A 391 8.44 -12.79 29.87
C LEU A 391 8.29 -12.95 31.38
N GLN A 392 9.41 -12.95 32.09
CA GLN A 392 9.46 -12.84 33.54
C GLN A 392 9.12 -11.42 34.00
N PRO A 393 8.78 -11.22 35.29
CA PRO A 393 8.57 -9.89 35.85
C PRO A 393 9.75 -8.94 35.56
N GLY A 394 9.45 -7.79 34.95
CA GLY A 394 10.42 -6.77 34.55
C GLY A 394 11.05 -6.98 33.17
N GLU A 395 10.86 -8.14 32.53
CA GLU A 395 11.37 -8.40 31.18
C GLU A 395 10.56 -7.66 30.10
N THR A 396 11.18 -7.50 28.94
CA THR A 396 10.61 -6.76 27.81
C THR A 396 10.90 -7.52 26.52
N LEU A 397 9.85 -7.81 25.76
CA LEU A 397 9.97 -8.15 24.34
C LEU A 397 9.97 -6.85 23.54
N ALA A 398 10.98 -6.62 22.71
CA ALA A 398 11.09 -5.40 21.90
C ALA A 398 11.45 -5.75 20.45
N HIS A 399 10.63 -5.31 19.50
CA HIS A 399 10.85 -5.44 18.07
C HIS A 399 10.76 -4.08 17.39
N GLU A 400 11.75 -3.76 16.55
CA GLU A 400 11.79 -2.53 15.76
C GLU A 400 11.72 -2.82 14.27
N TYR A 401 11.04 -1.94 13.54
CA TYR A 401 10.85 -2.03 12.09
C TYR A 401 11.18 -0.70 11.44
N THR A 402 11.98 -0.73 10.37
CA THR A 402 12.01 0.37 9.42
C THR A 402 10.89 0.16 8.41
N VAL A 403 9.92 1.07 8.38
CA VAL A 403 8.82 1.01 7.42
C VAL A 403 9.10 1.96 6.28
N PHE A 404 9.47 1.43 5.12
CA PHE A 404 9.51 2.19 3.88
C PHE A 404 8.09 2.50 3.42
N ALA A 405 7.80 3.74 3.04
CA ALA A 405 6.50 4.19 2.52
C ALA A 405 6.74 5.26 1.44
N GLY A 406 6.96 4.82 0.19
CA GLY A 406 7.49 5.72 -0.83
C GLY A 406 7.39 5.21 -2.27
N PRO A 407 7.93 6.01 -3.21
CA PRO A 407 7.91 5.71 -4.64
C PRO A 407 8.91 4.62 -5.03
N LYS A 408 8.59 3.84 -6.05
CA LYS A 408 9.48 2.84 -6.63
C LYS A 408 10.48 3.46 -7.61
N ARG A 409 11.61 3.89 -7.07
CA ARG A 409 12.77 4.37 -7.83
C ARG A 409 13.95 3.43 -7.60
N GLN A 410 14.69 3.09 -8.65
CA GLN A 410 15.76 2.10 -8.59
C GLN A 410 16.81 2.44 -7.53
N GLU A 411 17.33 3.66 -7.55
CA GLU A 411 18.40 4.11 -6.63
C GLU A 411 17.89 4.17 -5.19
N LEU A 412 16.72 4.76 -4.97
CA LEU A 412 16.07 4.78 -3.65
C LEU A 412 15.84 3.38 -3.07
N LEU A 413 15.26 2.46 -3.85
CA LEU A 413 14.97 1.09 -3.38
C LEU A 413 16.25 0.31 -3.10
N THR A 414 17.35 0.62 -3.79
CA THR A 414 18.65 -0.01 -3.52
C THR A 414 19.13 0.29 -2.10
N ALA A 415 18.91 1.51 -1.60
CA ALA A 415 19.25 1.90 -0.22
C ALA A 415 18.47 1.10 0.84
N TYR A 416 17.29 0.57 0.50
CA TYR A 416 16.48 -0.31 1.36
C TYR A 416 16.63 -1.80 1.01
N HIS A 417 17.50 -2.14 0.06
CA HIS A 417 17.63 -3.47 -0.53
C HIS A 417 16.35 -3.99 -1.22
N LEU A 418 15.41 -3.13 -1.58
CA LEU A 418 14.08 -3.46 -2.13
C LEU A 418 14.00 -3.42 -3.68
N HIS A 419 15.13 -3.49 -4.37
CA HIS A 419 15.22 -3.42 -5.83
C HIS A 419 14.30 -4.42 -6.58
N GLY A 420 13.98 -5.57 -5.96
CA GLY A 420 13.08 -6.58 -6.53
C GLY A 420 11.60 -6.18 -6.67
N LEU A 421 11.19 -5.02 -6.12
CA LEU A 421 9.81 -4.51 -6.24
C LEU A 421 9.49 -3.92 -7.63
N ILE A 422 10.51 -3.59 -8.42
CA ILE A 422 10.33 -3.13 -9.80
C ILE A 422 10.32 -4.36 -10.70
N GLN A 423 9.13 -4.75 -11.16
CA GLN A 423 8.95 -5.87 -12.09
C GLN A 423 8.77 -5.33 -13.52
N TYR A 424 9.70 -5.67 -14.40
CA TYR A 424 9.66 -5.31 -15.83
C TYR A 424 8.83 -6.29 -16.68
N GLY A 425 8.16 -7.25 -16.02
CA GLY A 425 7.40 -8.30 -16.68
C GLY A 425 8.29 -9.37 -17.30
N TRP A 426 7.68 -10.27 -18.07
CA TRP A 426 8.39 -11.42 -18.65
C TRP A 426 9.44 -11.02 -19.71
N PHE A 427 9.25 -9.88 -20.37
CA PHE A 427 10.20 -9.31 -21.35
C PHE A 427 11.31 -8.48 -20.70
N TRP A 428 11.70 -8.78 -19.45
CA TRP A 428 12.74 -8.02 -18.74
C TRP A 428 14.04 -7.91 -19.55
N PHE A 429 14.41 -8.95 -20.32
CA PHE A 429 15.60 -8.96 -21.17
C PHE A 429 15.58 -7.93 -22.31
N VAL A 430 14.39 -7.43 -22.70
CA VAL A 430 14.23 -6.32 -23.66
C VAL A 430 14.03 -5.01 -22.93
N ALA A 431 13.16 -5.01 -21.91
CA ALA A 431 12.79 -3.81 -21.16
C ALA A 431 13.98 -3.17 -20.45
N ASP A 432 14.85 -3.98 -19.85
CA ASP A 432 15.98 -3.49 -19.06
C ASP A 432 17.06 -2.79 -19.94
N PRO A 433 17.50 -3.35 -21.10
CA PRO A 433 18.31 -2.61 -22.06
C PRO A 433 17.64 -1.36 -22.62
N MET A 434 16.34 -1.42 -22.96
CA MET A 434 15.62 -0.26 -23.49
C MET A 434 15.54 0.88 -22.47
N THR A 435 15.33 0.56 -21.19
CA THR A 435 15.26 1.54 -20.11
C THR A 435 16.62 2.19 -19.88
N LYS A 436 17.71 1.40 -19.86
CA LYS A 436 19.09 1.92 -19.80
C LYS A 436 19.41 2.85 -20.97
N LEU A 437 19.01 2.46 -22.18
CA LEU A 437 19.21 3.28 -23.38
C LEU A 437 18.39 4.58 -23.35
N LEU A 438 17.15 4.53 -22.84
CA LEU A 438 16.32 5.71 -22.66
C LEU A 438 16.95 6.69 -21.66
N HIS A 439 17.42 6.20 -20.51
CA HIS A 439 18.12 7.03 -19.51
C HIS A 439 19.44 7.60 -20.06
N LEU A 440 20.15 6.85 -20.91
CA LEU A 440 21.31 7.37 -21.63
C LEU A 440 20.93 8.57 -22.52
N PHE A 441 19.86 8.47 -23.31
CA PHE A 441 19.42 9.59 -24.15
C PHE A 441 18.93 10.78 -23.35
N HIS A 442 18.18 10.52 -22.28
CA HIS A 442 17.69 11.57 -21.40
C HIS A 442 18.85 12.34 -20.75
N ASN A 443 19.84 11.64 -20.21
CA ASN A 443 20.92 12.26 -19.43
C ASN A 443 21.99 12.91 -20.29
N TYR A 444 22.28 12.38 -21.49
CA TYR A 444 23.40 12.83 -22.31
C TYR A 444 23.01 13.64 -23.57
N MET A 445 21.79 13.49 -24.09
CA MET A 445 21.42 14.10 -25.38
C MET A 445 20.32 15.15 -25.30
N VAL A 446 19.22 14.89 -24.59
CA VAL A 446 17.99 15.68 -24.81
C VAL A 446 17.31 16.25 -23.57
N PHE A 447 17.73 15.88 -22.36
CA PHE A 447 17.20 16.36 -21.06
C PHE A 447 15.65 16.30 -20.91
N ASN A 448 14.95 15.62 -21.82
CA ASN A 448 13.49 15.52 -21.88
C ASN A 448 13.09 14.11 -22.34
N TYR A 449 12.28 13.43 -21.53
CA TYR A 449 11.83 12.06 -21.79
C TYR A 449 11.04 11.92 -23.09
N GLY A 450 10.23 12.91 -23.49
CA GLY A 450 9.47 12.86 -24.74
C GLY A 450 10.37 12.78 -25.96
N LEU A 451 11.44 13.57 -25.99
CA LEU A 451 12.41 13.52 -27.09
C LEU A 451 13.28 12.27 -27.02
N ALA A 452 13.64 11.81 -25.83
CA ALA A 452 14.35 10.54 -25.64
C ALA A 452 13.54 9.34 -26.16
N ILE A 453 12.22 9.33 -25.94
CA ILE A 453 11.31 8.31 -26.50
C ILE A 453 11.29 8.39 -28.02
N ILE A 454 11.15 9.59 -28.61
CA ILE A 454 11.18 9.75 -30.07
C ILE A 454 12.49 9.20 -30.64
N LEU A 455 13.63 9.55 -30.05
CA LEU A 455 14.93 9.05 -30.48
C LEU A 455 15.04 7.52 -30.36
N LEU A 456 14.58 6.96 -29.24
CA LEU A 456 14.51 5.52 -29.03
C LEU A 456 13.67 4.84 -30.12
N THR A 457 12.50 5.41 -30.44
CA THR A 457 11.64 4.85 -31.50
C THR A 457 12.31 4.87 -32.88
N VAL A 458 13.06 5.92 -33.21
CA VAL A 458 13.80 6.02 -34.47
C VAL A 458 14.88 4.93 -34.55
N ILE A 459 15.68 4.79 -33.48
CA ILE A 459 16.76 3.79 -33.43
C ILE A 459 16.22 2.36 -33.51
N VAL A 460 15.16 2.06 -32.73
CA VAL A 460 14.52 0.74 -32.78
C VAL A 460 13.95 0.47 -34.17
N ARG A 461 13.28 1.45 -34.81
CA ARG A 461 12.79 1.28 -36.18
C ARG A 461 13.93 1.07 -37.19
N LEU A 462 15.03 1.80 -37.07
CA LEU A 462 16.21 1.62 -37.93
C LEU A 462 16.82 0.22 -37.75
N ALA A 463 16.94 -0.27 -36.51
CA ALA A 463 17.42 -1.61 -36.21
C ALA A 463 16.47 -2.70 -36.72
N MET A 464 15.17 -2.45 -36.74
CA MET A 464 14.16 -3.37 -37.28
C MET A 464 14.01 -3.32 -38.81
N LEU A 465 14.55 -2.31 -39.52
CA LEU A 465 14.49 -2.21 -40.98
C LEU A 465 14.87 -3.50 -41.75
N PRO A 466 15.95 -4.25 -41.43
CA PRO A 466 16.26 -5.48 -42.15
C PRO A 466 15.16 -6.54 -41.97
N ILE A 467 14.53 -6.61 -40.81
CA ILE A 467 13.42 -7.53 -40.52
C ILE A 467 12.18 -7.07 -41.28
N SER A 468 11.82 -5.79 -41.20
CA SER A 468 10.67 -5.22 -41.91
C SER A 468 10.81 -5.35 -43.43
N ARG A 469 12.02 -5.23 -43.98
CA ARG A 469 12.28 -5.49 -45.41
C ARG A 469 12.03 -6.95 -45.79
N LYS A 470 12.49 -7.91 -44.98
CA LYS A 470 12.23 -9.34 -45.21
C LYS A 470 10.73 -9.66 -45.13
N GLN A 471 10.01 -9.04 -44.19
CA GLN A 471 8.55 -9.16 -44.09
C GLN A 471 7.84 -8.60 -45.34
N ALA A 472 8.23 -7.41 -45.82
CA ALA A 472 7.64 -6.80 -47.01
C ALA A 472 7.85 -7.66 -48.27
N LEU A 473 9.05 -8.23 -48.45
CA LEU A 473 9.33 -9.16 -49.54
C LEU A 473 8.51 -10.45 -49.43
N SER A 474 8.28 -10.95 -48.21
CA SER A 474 7.42 -12.12 -47.97
C SER A 474 5.95 -11.81 -48.33
N ALA A 475 5.44 -10.65 -47.92
CA ALA A 475 4.09 -10.21 -48.26
C ALA A 475 3.89 -10.06 -49.78
N GLN A 476 4.88 -9.55 -50.50
CA GLN A 476 4.85 -9.47 -51.97
C GLN A 476 4.78 -10.86 -52.61
N LYS A 477 5.60 -11.82 -52.17
CA LYS A 477 5.53 -13.21 -52.65
C LYS A 477 4.17 -13.85 -52.39
N MET A 478 3.53 -13.55 -51.26
CA MET A 478 2.17 -14.04 -50.99
C MET A 478 1.15 -13.46 -51.97
N GLN A 479 1.26 -12.18 -52.33
CA GLN A 479 0.40 -11.56 -53.35
C GLN A 479 0.57 -12.22 -54.72
N GLU A 480 1.80 -12.55 -55.10
CA GLU A 480 2.10 -13.29 -56.34
C GLU A 480 1.51 -14.72 -56.34
N LEU A 481 1.44 -15.37 -55.17
CA LEU A 481 0.89 -16.73 -55.03
C LEU A 481 -0.64 -16.77 -54.88
N GLN A 482 -1.31 -15.65 -54.55
CA GLN A 482 -2.78 -15.60 -54.43
C GLN A 482 -3.56 -16.18 -55.62
N PRO A 483 -3.23 -15.88 -56.89
CA PRO A 483 -3.95 -16.46 -58.03
C PRO A 483 -3.81 -17.99 -58.11
N GLU A 484 -2.63 -18.54 -57.80
CA GLU A 484 -2.39 -19.99 -57.75
C GLU A 484 -3.17 -20.64 -56.60
N ILE A 485 -3.22 -19.99 -55.43
CA ILE A 485 -4.02 -20.45 -54.28
C ILE A 485 -5.52 -20.49 -54.64
N LYS A 486 -6.03 -19.49 -55.37
CA LYS A 486 -7.44 -19.48 -55.84
C LYS A 486 -7.73 -20.63 -56.80
N LYS A 487 -6.82 -20.93 -57.73
CA LYS A 487 -6.95 -22.10 -58.62
C LYS A 487 -7.01 -23.42 -57.83
N ILE A 488 -6.21 -23.57 -56.78
CA ILE A 488 -6.24 -24.75 -55.90
C ILE A 488 -7.57 -24.83 -55.13
N GLN A 489 -8.09 -23.70 -54.64
CA GLN A 489 -9.39 -23.63 -53.96
C GLN A 489 -10.56 -24.01 -54.87
N GLU A 490 -10.51 -23.63 -56.15
CA GLU A 490 -11.52 -24.00 -57.16
C GLU A 490 -11.42 -25.47 -57.58
N LYS A 491 -10.20 -26.01 -57.70
CA LYS A 491 -9.93 -27.37 -58.20
C LYS A 491 -10.28 -28.47 -57.19
N TYR A 492 -9.95 -28.27 -55.92
CA TYR A 492 -10.21 -29.26 -54.88
C TYR A 492 -11.43 -28.82 -54.08
N LYS A 493 -12.42 -29.69 -53.82
CA LYS A 493 -13.58 -29.37 -52.96
C LYS A 493 -13.37 -29.80 -51.51
N ASP A 494 -12.55 -30.82 -51.29
CA ASP A 494 -12.23 -31.35 -49.96
C ASP A 494 -11.19 -30.48 -49.23
N LEU A 495 -11.39 -30.29 -47.91
CA LEU A 495 -10.58 -29.39 -47.10
C LEU A 495 -9.16 -29.92 -46.87
N GLN A 496 -8.99 -31.25 -46.76
CA GLN A 496 -7.68 -31.85 -46.52
C GLN A 496 -6.81 -31.80 -47.78
N GLU A 497 -7.38 -32.07 -48.95
CA GLU A 497 -6.64 -31.97 -50.21
C GLU A 497 -6.24 -30.54 -50.55
N ARG A 498 -7.11 -29.55 -50.27
CA ARG A 498 -6.78 -28.12 -50.39
C ARG A 498 -5.58 -27.73 -49.54
N ASN A 499 -5.56 -28.15 -48.27
CA ASN A 499 -4.47 -27.81 -47.34
C ASN A 499 -3.14 -28.44 -47.78
N ARG A 500 -3.14 -29.69 -48.27
CA ARG A 500 -1.95 -30.36 -48.81
C ARG A 500 -1.43 -29.67 -50.07
N ALA A 501 -2.30 -29.39 -51.04
CA ALA A 501 -1.91 -28.71 -52.27
C ALA A 501 -1.38 -27.28 -52.01
N THR A 502 -1.97 -26.57 -51.05
CA THR A 502 -1.50 -25.24 -50.64
C THR A 502 -0.12 -25.29 -49.96
N GLN A 503 0.12 -26.31 -49.12
CA GLN A 503 1.44 -26.53 -48.52
C GLN A 503 2.50 -26.93 -49.56
N GLU A 504 2.14 -27.75 -50.55
CA GLU A 504 3.02 -28.14 -51.66
C GLU A 504 3.43 -26.91 -52.49
N LEU A 505 2.46 -26.04 -52.81
CA LEU A 505 2.71 -24.77 -53.51
C LEU A 505 3.66 -23.87 -52.71
N PHE A 506 3.45 -23.72 -51.41
CA PHE A 506 4.35 -22.94 -50.55
C PHE A 506 5.76 -23.53 -50.50
N ARG A 507 5.88 -24.86 -50.49
CA ARG A 507 7.17 -25.56 -50.51
C ARG A 507 7.90 -25.41 -51.86
N GLN A 508 7.16 -25.47 -52.98
CA GLN A 508 7.72 -25.24 -54.32
C GLN A 508 8.25 -23.82 -54.50
N HIS A 509 7.55 -22.83 -53.94
CA HIS A 509 7.96 -21.43 -53.99
C HIS A 509 8.85 -20.98 -52.82
N ASN A 510 9.33 -21.94 -52.01
CA ASN A 510 10.19 -21.72 -50.85
C ASN A 510 9.67 -20.60 -49.93
N TYR A 511 8.34 -20.59 -49.73
CA TYR A 511 7.60 -19.59 -48.98
C TYR A 511 7.22 -20.17 -47.61
N ASN A 512 7.60 -19.47 -46.53
CA ASN A 512 7.20 -19.87 -45.17
C ASN A 512 5.98 -19.05 -44.72
N PRO A 513 4.79 -19.66 -44.57
CA PRO A 513 3.56 -18.94 -44.20
C PRO A 513 3.63 -18.28 -42.81
N PHE A 514 4.51 -18.73 -41.92
CA PHE A 514 4.72 -18.12 -40.61
C PHE A 514 5.65 -16.89 -40.63
N SER A 515 6.34 -16.63 -41.74
CA SER A 515 7.23 -15.46 -41.86
C SER A 515 6.47 -14.12 -41.84
N GLY A 516 5.18 -14.12 -42.13
CA GLY A 516 4.30 -12.96 -42.05
C GLY A 516 3.68 -12.72 -40.65
N CYS A 517 3.63 -13.75 -39.79
CA CYS A 517 3.02 -13.68 -38.45
C CYS A 517 4.04 -13.46 -37.31
N LEU A 518 5.33 -13.33 -37.63
CA LEU A 518 6.39 -12.97 -36.69
C LEU A 518 6.40 -11.46 -36.44
N VAL A 519 5.41 -11.00 -35.68
CA VAL A 519 5.44 -9.75 -34.91
C VAL A 519 5.00 -10.06 -33.50
#